data_AF-A0A2W4M7G6-F1
#
_entry.id   AF-A0A2W4M7G6-F1
#
_cell.length_a   1.000
_cell.length_b   1.000
_cell.length_c   1.000
_cell.angle_alpha   90.00
_cell.angle_beta   90.00
_cell.angle_gamma   90.00
#
_symmetry.space_group_name_H-M   'P 1'
#
loop_
_entity.id
_entity.type
_entity.pdbx_description
1 polymer ?
#
loop_
_entity_poly.entity_id
_entity_poly.type
_entity_poly.pdbx_seq_one_letter_code
_entity_poly.pdbx_strand_id
1 'polypeptide(L)'
;RIPITGGAHNNQVGGTAAEQRNVIANNGTAPTDYGYGVYLIGSGTSNNRIQGNYIGVKRTGREIGGGNRSHGIYLGLGANNNLIGGDKRSAGNVIAYNGEDGIHIGSEANQVAYNYIGVGSDGSTPLGNQQNGVFVTGKANTIGPENVVAYNQRSGVNIEGAGNDSVIRENQLHDNDRSGVCLAGVSAVKVLGNTIFHNGRNTDGGDNCDVHGGVVVAYSSHSDISGNQIIENDSFGIRIIAGIANSILSNSISENRLAGIVLEQGANRDLPPPTIRLTKEAITGTGCANCKVEIFADSNDEGAYLIDSVAANSAGGFSLPYDLSQLPETNITATNTDPQGNTSPFAPPVRTDDIADEGQGGQVEPEKVFLPMVTR
;
A
#
# COMPACT_ATOMS: atom_id res chain seq x y z
N ARG A 1 1.12 -30.69 -8.81
CA ARG A 1 0.93 -30.17 -7.43
C ARG A 1 2.13 -30.62 -6.62
N ILE A 2 2.63 -29.80 -5.70
CA ILE A 2 3.78 -30.15 -4.83
C ILE A 2 3.36 -30.01 -3.36
N PRO A 3 3.21 -31.12 -2.64
CA PRO A 3 2.98 -31.11 -1.19
C PRO A 3 4.31 -31.04 -0.41
N ILE A 4 4.37 -30.21 0.63
CA ILE A 4 5.41 -30.23 1.66
C ILE A 4 4.70 -30.27 3.01
N THR A 5 4.71 -31.41 3.68
CA THR A 5 3.82 -31.63 4.83
C THR A 5 4.48 -32.39 5.97
N GLY A 6 3.78 -32.44 7.11
CA GLY A 6 4.12 -33.37 8.20
C GLY A 6 5.44 -33.07 8.90
N GLY A 7 5.78 -31.79 9.05
CA GLY A 7 7.02 -31.38 9.71
C GLY A 7 8.22 -31.28 8.77
N ALA A 8 8.01 -31.41 7.46
CA ALA A 8 9.07 -31.32 6.46
C ALA A 8 9.77 -29.96 6.52
N HIS A 9 11.11 -29.98 6.61
CA HIS A 9 11.91 -28.78 6.72
C HIS A 9 13.14 -28.78 5.83
N ASN A 10 13.67 -27.59 5.51
CA ASN A 10 14.89 -27.41 4.70
C ASN A 10 14.79 -27.98 3.28
N ASN A 11 13.59 -28.06 2.72
CA ASN A 11 13.39 -28.49 1.33
C ASN A 11 13.50 -27.29 0.38
N GLN A 12 13.89 -27.57 -0.87
CA GLN A 12 13.92 -26.59 -1.95
C GLN A 12 13.04 -27.06 -3.10
N VAL A 13 12.08 -26.24 -3.49
CA VAL A 13 11.28 -26.41 -4.71
C VAL A 13 11.76 -25.39 -5.72
N GLY A 14 12.41 -25.88 -6.77
CA GLY A 14 12.98 -25.05 -7.82
C GLY A 14 14.42 -24.62 -7.52
N GLY A 15 14.80 -23.42 -7.94
CA GLY A 15 16.13 -22.87 -7.74
C GLY A 15 16.38 -21.60 -8.57
N THR A 16 17.58 -21.05 -8.45
CA THR A 16 17.92 -19.76 -9.08
C THR A 16 18.39 -19.88 -10.52
N ALA A 17 18.67 -21.09 -10.99
CA ALA A 17 19.05 -21.39 -12.37
C ALA A 17 17.83 -21.82 -13.19
N ALA A 18 17.83 -21.54 -14.50
CA ALA A 18 16.67 -21.78 -15.36
C ALA A 18 16.33 -23.27 -15.48
N GLU A 19 17.31 -24.17 -15.39
CA GLU A 19 17.16 -25.62 -15.41
C GLU A 19 16.57 -26.19 -14.12
N GLN A 20 16.60 -25.44 -13.01
CA GLN A 20 16.01 -25.84 -11.74
C GLN A 20 14.52 -25.50 -11.66
N ARG A 21 14.02 -24.65 -12.58
CA ARG A 21 12.65 -24.14 -12.58
C ARG A 21 11.63 -25.24 -12.83
N ASN A 22 10.63 -25.32 -11.95
CA ASN A 22 9.43 -26.12 -12.20
C ASN A 22 8.36 -25.29 -12.91
N VAL A 23 7.54 -25.95 -13.71
CA VAL A 23 6.28 -25.41 -14.25
C VAL A 23 5.12 -26.15 -13.58
N ILE A 24 4.31 -25.44 -12.80
CA ILE A 24 3.31 -26.01 -11.89
C ILE A 24 1.95 -25.38 -12.21
N ALA A 25 1.18 -26.05 -13.07
CA ALA A 25 -0.14 -25.60 -13.51
C ALA A 25 -1.09 -26.80 -13.68
N ASN A 26 -2.35 -26.53 -13.99
CA ASN A 26 -3.45 -27.49 -14.20
C ASN A 26 -3.68 -28.42 -13.00
N ASN A 27 -3.54 -27.91 -11.78
CA ASN A 27 -3.83 -28.67 -10.57
C ASN A 27 -5.27 -28.47 -10.11
N GLY A 28 -5.95 -29.60 -9.85
CA GLY A 28 -7.36 -29.63 -9.46
C GLY A 28 -8.30 -29.65 -10.68
N THR A 29 -9.49 -30.22 -10.49
CA THR A 29 -10.58 -30.20 -11.47
C THR A 29 -11.87 -29.81 -10.75
N ALA A 30 -12.77 -29.07 -11.41
CA ALA A 30 -14.09 -28.85 -10.83
C ALA A 30 -14.77 -30.21 -10.52
N PRO A 31 -15.48 -30.36 -9.40
CA PRO A 31 -15.84 -29.33 -8.42
C PRO A 31 -14.93 -29.28 -7.17
N THR A 32 -13.72 -29.86 -7.17
CA THR A 32 -12.91 -29.91 -5.94
C THR A 32 -12.24 -28.57 -5.64
N ASP A 33 -12.38 -28.11 -4.39
CA ASP A 33 -11.65 -26.93 -3.85
C ASP A 33 -10.15 -27.21 -3.66
N TYR A 34 -9.74 -28.48 -3.77
CA TYR A 34 -8.35 -28.89 -3.69
C TYR A 34 -7.68 -28.73 -5.05
N GLY A 35 -6.88 -27.68 -5.19
CA GLY A 35 -6.22 -27.37 -6.46
C GLY A 35 -5.02 -26.46 -6.34
N TYR A 36 -4.23 -26.59 -5.27
CA TYR A 36 -3.04 -25.77 -5.08
C TYR A 36 -1.91 -26.15 -6.03
N GLY A 37 -1.11 -25.15 -6.44
CA GLY A 37 0.15 -25.40 -7.14
C GLY A 37 1.17 -26.06 -6.22
N VAL A 38 1.63 -25.29 -5.21
CA VAL A 38 2.49 -25.75 -4.11
C VAL A 38 1.75 -25.54 -2.80
N TYR A 39 1.82 -26.48 -1.86
CA TYR A 39 1.25 -26.26 -0.53
C TYR A 39 2.13 -26.81 0.59
N LEU A 40 2.26 -25.99 1.64
CA LEU A 40 3.00 -26.30 2.86
C LEU A 40 1.99 -26.36 4.01
N ILE A 41 1.86 -27.52 4.66
CA ILE A 41 0.92 -27.68 5.77
C ILE A 41 1.45 -28.56 6.90
N GLY A 42 1.04 -28.24 8.11
CA GLY A 42 1.28 -29.04 9.30
C GLY A 42 2.43 -28.52 10.16
N SER A 43 2.26 -28.67 11.47
CA SER A 43 3.24 -28.23 12.47
C SER A 43 4.65 -28.77 12.18
N GLY A 44 5.65 -27.92 12.39
CA GLY A 44 7.06 -28.22 12.12
C GLY A 44 7.50 -27.98 10.67
N THR A 45 6.56 -27.77 9.73
CA THR A 45 6.89 -27.54 8.32
C THR A 45 7.54 -26.17 8.15
N SER A 46 8.87 -26.13 8.05
CA SER A 46 9.63 -24.88 8.21
C SER A 46 10.92 -24.82 7.41
N ASN A 47 11.48 -23.62 7.22
CA ASN A 47 12.74 -23.41 6.52
C ASN A 47 12.75 -23.96 5.08
N ASN A 48 11.58 -24.13 4.47
CA ASN A 48 11.46 -24.55 3.07
C ASN A 48 11.57 -23.33 2.16
N ARG A 49 12.14 -23.54 0.97
CA ARG A 49 12.34 -22.51 -0.05
C ARG A 49 11.60 -22.88 -1.33
N ILE A 50 10.77 -21.99 -1.83
CA ILE A 50 10.11 -22.11 -3.14
C ILE A 50 10.71 -21.04 -4.03
N GLN A 51 11.55 -21.40 -5.01
CA GLN A 51 12.35 -20.43 -5.76
C GLN A 51 12.30 -20.67 -7.28
N GLY A 52 12.22 -19.59 -8.05
CA GLY A 52 12.41 -19.60 -9.50
C GLY A 52 11.38 -20.42 -10.28
N ASN A 53 10.24 -20.78 -9.67
CA ASN A 53 9.20 -21.60 -10.29
C ASN A 53 8.20 -20.76 -11.09
N TYR A 54 7.57 -21.38 -12.08
CA TYR A 54 6.45 -20.84 -12.83
C TYR A 54 5.18 -21.57 -12.41
N ILE A 55 4.24 -20.85 -11.79
CA ILE A 55 3.08 -21.39 -11.10
C ILE A 55 1.81 -20.78 -11.71
N GLY A 56 0.98 -21.63 -12.33
CA GLY A 56 -0.25 -21.26 -13.06
C GLY A 56 -0.02 -20.81 -14.51
N VAL A 57 1.24 -20.58 -14.91
CA VAL A 57 1.66 -20.11 -16.24
C VAL A 57 2.39 -21.21 -17.04
N LYS A 58 2.57 -21.00 -18.35
CA LYS A 58 3.36 -21.90 -19.21
C LYS A 58 4.87 -21.74 -18.96
N ARG A 59 5.66 -22.59 -19.62
CA ARG A 59 7.14 -22.62 -19.56
C ARG A 59 7.83 -21.29 -19.91
N THR A 60 7.19 -20.41 -20.67
CA THR A 60 7.72 -19.07 -20.99
C THR A 60 7.56 -18.10 -19.82
N GLY A 61 6.62 -18.37 -18.91
CA GLY A 61 6.29 -17.48 -17.80
C GLY A 61 5.53 -16.22 -18.23
N ARG A 62 5.10 -16.13 -19.49
CA ARG A 62 4.37 -14.97 -20.05
C ARG A 62 3.04 -15.34 -20.69
N GLU A 63 2.67 -16.60 -20.59
CA GLU A 63 1.43 -17.11 -21.15
C GLU A 63 0.68 -17.91 -20.08
N ILE A 64 -0.64 -17.77 -20.12
CA ILE A 64 -1.58 -18.52 -19.29
C ILE A 64 -1.35 -20.03 -19.46
N GLY A 65 -1.08 -20.74 -18.36
CA GLY A 65 -0.79 -22.17 -18.33
C GLY A 65 -1.98 -23.05 -17.98
N GLY A 66 -3.19 -22.50 -17.96
CA GLY A 66 -4.40 -23.15 -17.46
C GLY A 66 -4.61 -22.99 -15.95
N GLY A 67 -3.66 -22.36 -15.24
CA GLY A 67 -3.83 -21.99 -13.83
C GLY A 67 -3.78 -23.18 -12.88
N ASN A 68 -3.77 -22.90 -11.58
CA ASN A 68 -4.17 -23.87 -10.56
C ASN A 68 -5.61 -23.56 -10.15
N ARG A 69 -6.42 -24.55 -9.80
CA ARG A 69 -7.86 -24.34 -9.55
C ARG A 69 -8.10 -23.46 -8.31
N SER A 70 -7.23 -23.54 -7.31
CA SER A 70 -7.24 -22.72 -6.10
C SER A 70 -6.00 -21.82 -6.09
N HIS A 71 -5.36 -21.64 -4.92
CA HIS A 71 -4.17 -20.79 -4.78
C HIS A 71 -2.95 -21.31 -5.56
N GLY A 72 -2.10 -20.39 -6.03
CA GLY A 72 -0.80 -20.76 -6.59
C GLY A 72 0.08 -21.43 -5.53
N ILE A 73 0.24 -20.78 -4.39
CA ILE A 73 0.96 -21.29 -3.22
C ILE A 73 0.10 -21.12 -1.96
N TYR A 74 -0.03 -22.18 -1.15
CA TYR A 74 -0.74 -22.14 0.14
C TYR A 74 0.17 -22.55 1.30
N LEU A 75 0.22 -21.74 2.37
CA LEU A 75 0.93 -22.03 3.61
C LEU A 75 -0.05 -22.02 4.78
N GLY A 76 -0.28 -23.15 5.44
CA GLY A 76 -1.28 -23.23 6.50
C GLY A 76 -0.94 -24.24 7.59
N LEU A 77 -1.81 -24.33 8.60
CA LEU A 77 -1.76 -25.36 9.64
C LEU A 77 -0.40 -25.48 10.36
N GLY A 78 0.27 -24.35 10.62
CA GLY A 78 1.56 -24.30 11.33
C GLY A 78 2.81 -24.42 10.45
N ALA A 79 2.68 -24.22 9.14
CA ALA A 79 3.82 -24.14 8.22
C ALA A 79 4.57 -22.79 8.34
N ASN A 80 5.39 -22.66 9.37
CA ASN A 80 6.02 -21.39 9.73
C ASN A 80 7.47 -21.26 9.20
N ASN A 81 7.99 -20.04 9.08
CA ASN A 81 9.40 -19.77 8.72
C ASN A 81 9.80 -20.30 7.34
N ASN A 82 8.94 -20.16 6.34
CA ASN A 82 9.22 -20.56 4.96
C ASN A 82 9.46 -19.34 4.07
N LEU A 83 10.24 -19.54 3.00
CA LEU A 83 10.61 -18.49 2.06
C LEU A 83 10.04 -18.79 0.66
N ILE A 84 9.24 -17.87 0.15
CA ILE A 84 8.77 -17.86 -1.23
C ILE A 84 9.57 -16.79 -1.98
N GLY A 85 10.42 -17.26 -2.90
CA GLY A 85 11.35 -16.44 -3.67
C GLY A 85 12.76 -16.52 -3.09
N GLY A 86 13.43 -15.38 -2.89
CA GLY A 86 14.81 -15.39 -2.39
C GLY A 86 15.36 -14.00 -2.10
N ASP A 87 16.65 -13.81 -2.37
CA ASP A 87 17.41 -12.57 -2.17
C ASP A 87 17.75 -11.85 -3.49
N LYS A 88 17.23 -12.35 -4.61
CA LYS A 88 17.47 -11.81 -5.95
C LYS A 88 16.35 -12.20 -6.91
N ARG A 89 16.18 -11.43 -7.98
CA ARG A 89 15.15 -11.65 -9.02
C ARG A 89 15.15 -13.05 -9.63
N SER A 90 16.32 -13.69 -9.79
CA SER A 90 16.38 -15.06 -10.34
C SER A 90 15.84 -16.13 -9.39
N ALA A 91 15.69 -15.82 -8.10
CA ALA A 91 15.01 -16.68 -7.13
C ALA A 91 13.49 -16.44 -7.11
N GLY A 92 13.01 -15.34 -7.70
CA GLY A 92 11.60 -14.99 -7.76
C GLY A 92 10.77 -16.03 -8.52
N ASN A 93 9.62 -16.38 -7.97
CA ASN A 93 8.64 -17.20 -8.69
C ASN A 93 7.77 -16.31 -9.56
N VAL A 94 7.24 -16.85 -10.66
CA VAL A 94 6.15 -16.26 -11.43
C VAL A 94 4.87 -16.97 -11.03
N ILE A 95 3.94 -16.26 -10.41
CA ILE A 95 2.74 -16.80 -9.79
C ILE A 95 1.54 -16.04 -10.35
N ALA A 96 0.91 -16.60 -11.38
CA ALA A 96 -0.20 -15.94 -12.05
C ALA A 96 -1.20 -16.94 -12.61
N TYR A 97 -2.38 -16.43 -12.92
CA TYR A 97 -3.53 -17.14 -13.45
C TYR A 97 -4.04 -18.26 -12.55
N ASN A 98 -3.85 -18.15 -11.23
CA ASN A 98 -4.43 -19.10 -10.28
C ASN A 98 -5.88 -18.73 -9.98
N GLY A 99 -6.73 -19.74 -9.78
CA GLY A 99 -8.19 -19.62 -9.64
C GLY A 99 -8.66 -18.90 -8.38
N GLU A 100 -7.75 -18.69 -7.42
CA GLU A 100 -7.96 -17.86 -6.24
C GLU A 100 -6.76 -16.91 -6.06
N ASP A 101 -6.23 -16.75 -4.85
CA ASP A 101 -5.05 -15.90 -4.61
C ASP A 101 -3.78 -16.48 -5.27
N GLY A 102 -2.84 -15.59 -5.63
CA GLY A 102 -1.51 -16.03 -6.03
C GLY A 102 -0.82 -16.81 -4.90
N ILE A 103 -0.78 -16.20 -3.72
CA ILE A 103 -0.23 -16.78 -2.49
C ILE A 103 -1.20 -16.56 -1.34
N HIS A 104 -1.55 -17.63 -0.60
CA HIS A 104 -2.30 -17.52 0.65
C HIS A 104 -1.46 -18.04 1.83
N ILE A 105 -1.29 -17.19 2.85
CA ILE A 105 -0.50 -17.45 4.06
C ILE A 105 -1.40 -17.43 5.30
N GLY A 106 -1.88 -18.60 5.71
CA GLY A 106 -2.60 -18.84 6.97
C GLY A 106 -1.72 -19.38 8.09
N SER A 107 -0.41 -19.11 8.04
CA SER A 107 0.60 -19.54 9.02
C SER A 107 1.55 -18.38 9.31
N GLU A 108 2.55 -18.57 10.17
CA GLU A 108 3.29 -17.46 10.80
C GLU A 108 4.74 -17.34 10.31
N ALA A 109 5.29 -16.13 10.42
CA ALA A 109 6.72 -15.87 10.21
C ALA A 109 7.27 -16.30 8.84
N ASN A 110 6.43 -16.29 7.80
CA ASN A 110 6.85 -16.60 6.43
C ASN A 110 7.27 -15.33 5.69
N GLN A 111 8.13 -15.51 4.69
CA GLN A 111 8.64 -14.42 3.86
C GLN A 111 8.30 -14.65 2.37
N VAL A 112 7.85 -13.59 1.71
CA VAL A 112 7.62 -13.53 0.26
C VAL A 112 8.49 -12.43 -0.31
N ALA A 113 9.48 -12.75 -1.15
CA ALA A 113 10.42 -11.76 -1.65
C ALA A 113 10.84 -12.00 -3.11
N TYR A 114 11.04 -10.93 -3.88
CA TYR A 114 11.48 -10.94 -5.28
C TYR A 114 10.55 -11.65 -6.28
N ASN A 115 9.29 -11.92 -5.93
CA ASN A 115 8.35 -12.65 -6.79
C ASN A 115 7.65 -11.74 -7.81
N TYR A 116 7.18 -12.36 -8.89
CA TYR A 116 6.29 -11.79 -9.89
C TYR A 116 4.89 -12.40 -9.67
N ILE A 117 3.94 -11.61 -9.20
CA ILE A 117 2.63 -12.09 -8.74
C ILE A 117 1.53 -11.39 -9.54
N GLY A 118 0.78 -12.17 -10.32
CA GLY A 118 -0.20 -11.65 -11.29
C GLY A 118 0.42 -11.03 -12.55
N VAL A 119 1.75 -10.91 -12.61
CA VAL A 119 2.50 -10.54 -13.81
C VAL A 119 3.33 -11.69 -14.36
N GLY A 120 3.67 -11.62 -15.64
CA GLY A 120 4.60 -12.53 -16.27
C GLY A 120 6.05 -12.37 -15.80
N SER A 121 6.92 -13.25 -16.29
CA SER A 121 8.36 -13.27 -16.00
C SER A 121 9.15 -12.03 -16.42
N ASP A 122 8.55 -11.13 -17.20
CA ASP A 122 9.09 -9.81 -17.53
C ASP A 122 8.72 -8.73 -16.52
N GLY A 123 7.84 -9.03 -15.56
CA GLY A 123 7.32 -8.08 -14.59
C GLY A 123 6.22 -7.16 -15.12
N SER A 124 5.78 -7.34 -16.38
CA SER A 124 4.83 -6.41 -17.01
C SER A 124 3.70 -7.09 -17.78
N THR A 125 3.87 -8.33 -18.24
CA THR A 125 2.79 -9.05 -18.95
C THR A 125 1.61 -9.28 -17.99
N PRO A 126 0.41 -8.76 -18.27
CA PRO A 126 -0.74 -8.88 -17.38
C PRO A 126 -1.33 -10.29 -17.48
N LEU A 127 -1.26 -11.06 -16.39
CA LEU A 127 -1.80 -12.42 -16.34
C LEU A 127 -2.88 -12.58 -15.27
N GLY A 128 -2.74 -11.85 -14.16
CA GLY A 128 -3.66 -11.75 -13.03
C GLY A 128 -3.87 -13.05 -12.24
N ASN A 129 -4.16 -12.96 -10.95
CA ASN A 129 -4.82 -14.06 -10.23
C ASN A 129 -6.30 -13.70 -10.03
N GLN A 130 -7.17 -14.71 -9.86
CA GLN A 130 -8.62 -14.46 -9.82
C GLN A 130 -9.12 -13.89 -8.49
N GLN A 131 -8.24 -13.78 -7.48
CA GLN A 131 -8.49 -13.04 -6.26
C GLN A 131 -7.33 -12.09 -5.96
N ASN A 132 -6.71 -12.15 -4.78
CA ASN A 132 -5.62 -11.26 -4.41
C ASN A 132 -4.28 -11.74 -4.97
N GLY A 133 -3.29 -10.86 -5.04
CA GLY A 133 -1.92 -11.28 -5.28
C GLY A 133 -1.39 -12.11 -4.11
N VAL A 134 -1.42 -11.51 -2.93
CA VAL A 134 -1.05 -12.16 -1.66
C VAL A 134 -2.15 -11.95 -0.64
N PHE A 135 -2.62 -13.04 -0.04
CA PHE A 135 -3.60 -13.03 1.03
C PHE A 135 -3.01 -13.59 2.32
N VAL A 136 -3.10 -12.84 3.42
CA VAL A 136 -2.47 -13.18 4.69
C VAL A 136 -3.52 -13.24 5.80
N THR A 137 -3.60 -14.39 6.46
CA THR A 137 -4.49 -14.63 7.60
C THR A 137 -3.73 -15.09 8.85
N GLY A 138 -2.43 -15.36 8.75
CA GLY A 138 -1.53 -15.64 9.87
C GLY A 138 -0.62 -14.46 10.23
N LYS A 139 -0.13 -14.40 11.47
CA LYS A 139 0.64 -13.27 12.00
C LYS A 139 2.11 -13.24 11.58
N ALA A 140 2.73 -12.07 11.76
CA ALA A 140 4.16 -11.84 11.65
C ALA A 140 4.79 -12.26 10.31
N ASN A 141 4.03 -12.17 9.21
CA ASN A 141 4.54 -12.47 7.88
C ASN A 141 5.20 -11.25 7.25
N THR A 142 6.22 -11.46 6.41
CA THR A 142 6.88 -10.39 5.66
C THR A 142 6.62 -10.54 4.16
N ILE A 143 5.92 -9.59 3.57
CA ILE A 143 5.73 -9.47 2.13
C ILE A 143 6.71 -8.41 1.64
N GLY A 144 7.88 -8.86 1.21
CA GLY A 144 8.97 -8.00 0.76
C GLY A 144 10.36 -8.58 1.05
N PRO A 145 11.39 -8.03 0.39
CA PRO A 145 11.29 -6.91 -0.56
C PRO A 145 11.02 -7.37 -1.98
N GLU A 146 10.85 -6.39 -2.88
CA GLU A 146 11.02 -6.52 -4.33
C GLU A 146 10.02 -7.46 -5.03
N ASN A 147 8.84 -7.71 -4.44
CA ASN A 147 7.77 -8.33 -5.21
C ASN A 147 7.16 -7.31 -6.17
N VAL A 148 6.81 -7.76 -7.38
CA VAL A 148 5.91 -7.04 -8.29
C VAL A 148 4.57 -7.75 -8.22
N VAL A 149 3.55 -7.04 -7.73
CA VAL A 149 2.22 -7.60 -7.46
C VAL A 149 1.19 -6.76 -8.20
N ALA A 150 0.70 -7.30 -9.31
CA ALA A 150 -0.14 -6.54 -10.22
C ALA A 150 -1.17 -7.34 -10.99
N TYR A 151 -2.18 -6.65 -11.52
CA TYR A 151 -3.25 -7.20 -12.35
C TYR A 151 -4.10 -8.28 -11.68
N ASN A 152 -4.10 -8.35 -10.34
CA ASN A 152 -4.95 -9.29 -9.61
C ASN A 152 -6.39 -8.76 -9.56
N GLN A 153 -7.38 -9.66 -9.62
CA GLN A 153 -8.80 -9.29 -9.67
C GLN A 153 -9.36 -8.71 -8.35
N ARG A 154 -8.57 -8.78 -7.28
CA ARG A 154 -8.83 -8.11 -6.00
C ARG A 154 -7.66 -7.21 -5.62
N SER A 155 -7.23 -7.23 -4.36
CA SER A 155 -6.12 -6.39 -3.90
C SER A 155 -4.78 -7.00 -4.27
N GLY A 156 -3.75 -6.16 -4.33
CA GLY A 156 -2.37 -6.63 -4.44
C GLY A 156 -2.00 -7.49 -3.23
N VAL A 157 -2.04 -6.87 -2.04
CA VAL A 157 -1.87 -7.56 -0.75
C VAL A 157 -3.07 -7.31 0.15
N ASN A 158 -3.73 -8.37 0.61
CA ASN A 158 -4.79 -8.31 1.62
C ASN A 158 -4.33 -9.02 2.91
N ILE A 159 -4.41 -8.32 4.05
CA ILE A 159 -4.10 -8.87 5.38
C ILE A 159 -5.34 -8.77 6.25
N GLU A 160 -5.85 -9.90 6.71
CA GLU A 160 -7.05 -9.95 7.56
C GLU A 160 -6.96 -11.01 8.67
N GLY A 161 -8.00 -11.08 9.50
CA GLY A 161 -8.13 -12.13 10.52
C GLY A 161 -7.00 -12.08 11.55
N ALA A 162 -6.18 -13.13 11.65
CA ALA A 162 -5.05 -13.18 12.57
C ALA A 162 -3.75 -12.63 11.96
N GLY A 163 -3.83 -11.84 10.88
CA GLY A 163 -2.71 -11.28 10.13
C GLY A 163 -1.83 -10.23 10.84
N ASN A 164 -1.96 -10.06 12.15
CA ASN A 164 -1.29 -9.03 12.95
C ASN A 164 0.24 -9.08 12.84
N ASP A 165 0.91 -7.96 13.17
CA ASP A 165 2.38 -7.85 13.21
C ASP A 165 3.08 -8.12 11.87
N SER A 166 2.34 -8.22 10.78
CA SER A 166 2.88 -8.46 9.44
C SER A 166 3.50 -7.19 8.86
N VAL A 167 4.44 -7.35 7.93
CA VAL A 167 5.16 -6.26 7.29
C VAL A 167 5.05 -6.39 5.78
N ILE A 168 4.53 -5.36 5.12
CA ILE A 168 4.54 -5.19 3.66
C ILE A 168 5.60 -4.15 3.35
N ARG A 169 6.69 -4.53 2.70
CA ARG A 169 7.80 -3.60 2.44
C ARG A 169 8.42 -3.70 1.07
N GLU A 170 8.82 -2.55 0.53
CA GLU A 170 9.67 -2.44 -0.67
C GLU A 170 9.12 -3.23 -1.87
N ASN A 171 7.79 -3.27 -2.03
CA ASN A 171 7.13 -3.90 -3.17
C ASN A 171 6.68 -2.87 -4.21
N GLN A 172 6.48 -3.33 -5.44
CA GLN A 172 5.72 -2.61 -6.45
C GLN A 172 4.32 -3.23 -6.52
N LEU A 173 3.30 -2.45 -6.15
CA LEU A 173 1.90 -2.87 -6.05
C LEU A 173 1.08 -2.03 -7.01
N HIS A 174 0.68 -2.59 -8.15
CA HIS A 174 0.07 -1.76 -9.19
C HIS A 174 -0.97 -2.47 -10.03
N ASP A 175 -1.83 -1.71 -10.71
CA ASP A 175 -2.83 -2.24 -11.63
C ASP A 175 -3.70 -3.36 -11.04
N ASN A 176 -3.86 -3.45 -9.71
CA ASN A 176 -4.77 -4.41 -9.10
C ASN A 176 -6.19 -3.82 -9.18
N ASP A 177 -7.19 -4.68 -9.42
CA ASP A 177 -8.57 -4.24 -9.64
C ASP A 177 -9.14 -3.54 -8.40
N ARG A 178 -8.69 -3.92 -7.20
CA ARG A 178 -9.01 -3.25 -5.93
C ARG A 178 -7.80 -2.51 -5.38
N SER A 179 -7.63 -2.46 -4.06
CA SER A 179 -6.54 -1.71 -3.46
C SER A 179 -5.16 -2.32 -3.68
N GLY A 180 -4.11 -1.49 -3.72
CA GLY A 180 -2.74 -2.01 -3.69
C GLY A 180 -2.48 -2.80 -2.41
N VAL A 181 -2.89 -2.22 -1.28
CA VAL A 181 -2.87 -2.85 0.05
C VAL A 181 -4.23 -2.72 0.74
N CYS A 182 -4.73 -3.82 1.32
CA CYS A 182 -5.85 -3.80 2.24
C CYS A 182 -5.48 -4.42 3.60
N LEU A 183 -5.83 -3.73 4.69
CA LEU A 183 -5.73 -4.21 6.07
C LEU A 183 -7.14 -4.29 6.66
N ALA A 184 -7.61 -5.48 7.03
CA ALA A 184 -8.98 -5.68 7.53
C ALA A 184 -9.05 -6.42 8.86
N GLY A 185 -9.46 -5.72 9.92
CA GLY A 185 -9.62 -6.30 11.25
C GLY A 185 -8.30 -6.74 11.91
N VAL A 186 -7.18 -6.08 11.57
CA VAL A 186 -5.83 -6.44 12.04
C VAL A 186 -5.19 -5.33 12.87
N SER A 187 -4.09 -5.65 13.51
CA SER A 187 -3.34 -4.70 14.33
C SER A 187 -1.84 -4.80 14.10
N ALA A 188 -1.15 -3.67 14.30
CA ALA A 188 0.32 -3.59 14.27
C ALA A 188 0.95 -4.02 12.93
N VAL A 189 0.22 -3.87 11.82
CA VAL A 189 0.76 -4.13 10.48
C VAL A 189 1.56 -2.92 10.00
N LYS A 190 2.70 -3.18 9.35
CA LYS A 190 3.56 -2.14 8.78
C LYS A 190 3.51 -2.17 7.27
N VAL A 191 3.32 -1.03 6.63
CA VAL A 191 3.36 -0.82 5.18
C VAL A 191 4.47 0.19 4.90
N LEU A 192 5.65 -0.30 4.48
CA LEU A 192 6.90 0.47 4.51
C LEU A 192 7.58 0.53 3.14
N GLY A 193 7.83 1.73 2.62
CA GLY A 193 8.70 1.90 1.45
C GLY A 193 8.19 1.22 0.17
N ASN A 194 6.89 1.01 0.03
CA ASN A 194 6.30 0.42 -1.18
C ASN A 194 6.02 1.49 -2.23
N THR A 195 6.07 1.11 -3.51
CA THR A 195 5.56 1.91 -4.63
C THR A 195 4.18 1.37 -5.01
N ILE A 196 3.13 2.17 -4.84
CA ILE A 196 1.72 1.77 -4.95
C ILE A 196 1.01 2.69 -5.95
N PHE A 197 0.61 2.16 -7.11
CA PHE A 197 0.08 2.99 -8.19
C PHE A 197 -0.94 2.31 -9.11
N HIS A 198 -1.82 3.08 -9.76
CA HIS A 198 -2.83 2.57 -10.70
C HIS A 198 -3.74 1.46 -10.15
N ASN A 199 -3.89 1.37 -8.82
CA ASN A 199 -4.78 0.39 -8.20
C ASN A 199 -6.21 0.96 -8.07
N GLY A 200 -7.20 0.07 -8.06
CA GLY A 200 -8.58 0.42 -7.74
C GLY A 200 -9.46 0.73 -8.94
N ARG A 201 -9.17 0.12 -10.10
CA ARG A 201 -9.93 0.30 -11.35
C ARG A 201 -11.35 -0.25 -11.31
N ASN A 202 -11.57 -1.33 -10.56
CA ASN A 202 -12.90 -1.87 -10.39
C ASN A 202 -13.67 -0.97 -9.41
N THR A 203 -14.98 -0.78 -9.63
CA THR A 203 -15.86 -0.01 -8.75
C THR A 203 -16.97 -0.87 -8.13
N ASP A 204 -16.94 -2.18 -8.35
CA ASP A 204 -17.93 -3.12 -7.83
C ASP A 204 -17.95 -3.07 -6.30
N GLY A 205 -19.06 -2.57 -5.75
CA GLY A 205 -19.19 -2.23 -4.34
C GLY A 205 -19.24 -3.42 -3.39
N GLY A 206 -18.83 -3.16 -2.15
CA GLY A 206 -18.97 -4.01 -0.96
C GLY A 206 -18.24 -3.39 0.24
N ASP A 207 -18.21 -4.09 1.37
CA ASP A 207 -17.61 -3.61 2.63
C ASP A 207 -16.21 -4.23 2.88
N ASN A 208 -15.40 -3.61 3.76
CA ASN A 208 -14.01 -3.98 4.11
C ASN A 208 -12.97 -3.75 3.01
N CYS A 209 -12.52 -4.83 2.33
CA CYS A 209 -11.54 -4.82 1.24
C CYS A 209 -12.18 -4.86 -0.15
N ASP A 210 -13.49 -4.64 -0.21
CA ASP A 210 -14.20 -4.30 -1.45
C ASP A 210 -14.04 -2.80 -1.81
N VAL A 211 -13.18 -2.09 -1.08
CA VAL A 211 -12.85 -0.69 -1.28
C VAL A 211 -11.55 -0.54 -2.09
N HIS A 212 -11.55 0.46 -2.96
CA HIS A 212 -10.53 0.74 -3.97
C HIS A 212 -9.61 1.89 -3.52
N GLY A 213 -8.31 1.84 -3.87
CA GLY A 213 -7.33 2.89 -3.58
C GLY A 213 -5.89 2.40 -3.49
N GLY A 214 -4.98 3.26 -3.04
CA GLY A 214 -3.60 2.85 -2.77
C GLY A 214 -3.53 1.90 -1.57
N VAL A 215 -3.79 2.44 -0.38
CA VAL A 215 -3.83 1.70 0.90
C VAL A 215 -5.19 1.88 1.57
N VAL A 216 -5.84 0.78 1.90
CA VAL A 216 -7.12 0.77 2.63
C VAL A 216 -6.94 0.12 4.00
N VAL A 217 -7.42 0.77 5.04
CA VAL A 217 -7.40 0.28 6.42
C VAL A 217 -8.82 0.21 6.95
N ALA A 218 -9.34 -0.99 7.13
CA ALA A 218 -10.69 -1.28 7.60
C ALA A 218 -10.63 -1.94 8.98
N TYR A 219 -11.26 -1.32 9.99
CA TYR A 219 -11.38 -1.87 11.35
C TYR A 219 -10.05 -2.32 11.95
N SER A 220 -8.94 -1.67 11.57
CA SER A 220 -7.59 -2.05 11.93
C SER A 220 -6.93 -0.95 12.75
N SER A 221 -6.02 -1.30 13.65
CA SER A 221 -5.44 -0.33 14.60
C SER A 221 -3.93 -0.49 14.74
N HIS A 222 -3.24 0.55 15.21
CA HIS A 222 -1.79 0.53 15.43
C HIS A 222 -0.96 0.22 14.17
N SER A 223 -1.52 0.44 12.98
CA SER A 223 -0.79 0.22 11.72
C SER A 223 0.19 1.36 11.46
N ASP A 224 1.32 1.05 10.84
CA ASP A 224 2.35 2.00 10.47
C ASP A 224 2.49 2.04 8.95
N ILE A 225 1.96 3.09 8.32
CA ILE A 225 2.03 3.30 6.87
C ILE A 225 3.06 4.39 6.64
N SER A 226 4.29 4.01 6.31
CA SER A 226 5.41 4.95 6.30
C SER A 226 6.31 4.85 5.08
N GLY A 227 6.74 6.01 4.57
CA GLY A 227 7.74 6.09 3.52
C GLY A 227 7.33 5.49 2.18
N ASN A 228 6.03 5.29 1.93
CA ASN A 228 5.54 4.73 0.67
C ASN A 228 5.40 5.84 -0.38
N GLN A 229 5.54 5.46 -1.64
CA GLN A 229 5.15 6.26 -2.79
C GLN A 229 3.77 5.78 -3.25
N ILE A 230 2.74 6.61 -3.11
CA ILE A 230 1.33 6.25 -3.37
C ILE A 230 0.77 7.23 -4.39
N ILE A 231 0.83 6.83 -5.66
CA ILE A 231 0.60 7.74 -6.78
C ILE A 231 -0.41 7.21 -7.77
N GLU A 232 -1.17 8.08 -8.42
CA GLU A 232 -2.01 7.71 -9.56
C GLU A 232 -2.98 6.55 -9.29
N ASN A 233 -3.46 6.36 -8.06
CA ASN A 233 -4.47 5.34 -7.80
C ASN A 233 -5.86 5.85 -8.23
N ASP A 234 -6.73 4.96 -8.69
CA ASP A 234 -8.05 5.31 -9.25
C ASP A 234 -9.11 5.67 -8.18
N SER A 235 -8.66 5.95 -6.96
CA SER A 235 -9.44 6.34 -5.79
C SER A 235 -8.55 7.16 -4.85
N PHE A 236 -8.73 7.08 -3.54
CA PHE A 236 -7.88 7.74 -2.54
C PHE A 236 -6.47 7.12 -2.50
N GLY A 237 -5.47 7.93 -2.14
CA GLY A 237 -4.14 7.42 -1.82
C GLY A 237 -4.19 6.48 -0.62
N ILE A 238 -4.66 6.99 0.53
CA ILE A 238 -4.87 6.23 1.76
C ILE A 238 -6.29 6.50 2.29
N ARG A 239 -7.04 5.43 2.57
CA ARG A 239 -8.37 5.50 3.18
C ARG A 239 -8.41 4.70 4.48
N ILE A 240 -8.70 5.37 5.59
CA ILE A 240 -8.95 4.72 6.89
C ILE A 240 -10.45 4.72 7.15
N ILE A 241 -11.04 3.52 7.11
CA ILE A 241 -12.48 3.33 7.28
C ILE A 241 -12.86 3.26 8.77
N ALA A 242 -12.05 2.58 9.56
CA ALA A 242 -12.28 2.45 10.99
C ALA A 242 -11.01 1.99 11.71
N GLY A 243 -10.98 2.23 13.02
CA GLY A 243 -9.87 1.90 13.91
C GLY A 243 -9.07 3.12 14.33
N ILE A 244 -8.08 2.91 15.19
CA ILE A 244 -7.34 3.98 15.86
C ILE A 244 -5.84 3.70 15.84
N ALA A 245 -5.05 4.71 16.16
CA ALA A 245 -3.60 4.63 16.25
C ALA A 245 -2.92 4.21 14.93
N ASN A 246 -3.56 4.45 13.78
CA ASN A 246 -2.92 4.18 12.49
C ASN A 246 -2.09 5.39 12.06
N SER A 247 -0.78 5.23 12.09
CA SER A 247 0.19 6.27 11.75
C SER A 247 0.42 6.28 10.24
N ILE A 248 0.39 7.49 9.65
CA ILE A 248 0.62 7.72 8.23
C ILE A 248 1.76 8.73 8.14
N LEU A 249 3.00 8.24 8.02
CA LEU A 249 4.18 9.10 8.18
C LEU A 249 5.05 9.14 6.93
N SER A 250 5.48 10.33 6.53
CA SER A 250 6.52 10.51 5.52
C SER A 250 6.23 9.79 4.18
N ASN A 251 4.95 9.64 3.82
CA ASN A 251 4.56 9.09 2.52
C ASN A 251 4.62 10.18 1.46
N SER A 252 5.03 9.82 0.25
CA SER A 252 4.91 10.65 -0.95
C SER A 252 3.59 10.27 -1.63
N ILE A 253 2.60 11.15 -1.57
CA ILE A 253 1.25 10.88 -2.08
C ILE A 253 0.89 11.96 -3.10
N SER A 254 0.53 11.57 -4.31
CA SER A 254 0.22 12.52 -5.38
C SER A 254 -0.58 11.92 -6.52
N GLU A 255 -1.33 12.76 -7.23
CA GLU A 255 -2.05 12.40 -8.47
C GLU A 255 -3.05 11.24 -8.30
N ASN A 256 -3.50 10.95 -7.08
CA ASN A 256 -4.58 10.00 -6.88
C ASN A 256 -5.89 10.65 -7.35
N ARG A 257 -6.84 9.84 -7.83
CA ARG A 257 -8.07 10.37 -8.44
C ARG A 257 -8.97 11.09 -7.43
N LEU A 258 -8.91 10.66 -6.18
CA LEU A 258 -9.55 11.29 -5.02
C LEU A 258 -8.46 11.63 -4.00
N ALA A 259 -8.82 12.35 -2.93
CA ALA A 259 -7.89 12.87 -1.94
C ALA A 259 -6.77 11.91 -1.50
N GLY A 260 -5.59 12.47 -1.24
CA GLY A 260 -4.41 11.72 -0.81
C GLY A 260 -4.63 10.92 0.48
N ILE A 261 -5.26 11.51 1.50
CA ILE A 261 -5.63 10.82 2.76
C ILE A 261 -7.08 11.15 3.10
N VAL A 262 -7.88 10.13 3.40
CA VAL A 262 -9.24 10.29 3.93
C VAL A 262 -9.46 9.43 5.18
N LEU A 263 -10.12 10.02 6.18
CA LEU A 263 -10.64 9.34 7.36
C LEU A 263 -12.17 9.30 7.28
N GLU A 264 -12.74 8.11 7.43
CA GLU A 264 -14.18 7.98 7.66
C GLU A 264 -14.53 8.33 9.12
N GLN A 265 -15.81 8.55 9.39
CA GLN A 265 -16.28 8.98 10.72
C GLN A 265 -15.79 8.03 11.84
N GLY A 266 -15.09 8.59 12.83
CA GLY A 266 -14.50 7.91 13.98
C GLY A 266 -13.12 7.31 13.73
N ALA A 267 -12.70 7.16 12.48
CA ALA A 267 -11.38 6.62 12.14
C ALA A 267 -10.28 7.56 12.65
N ASN A 268 -9.23 6.99 13.26
CA ASN A 268 -8.16 7.75 13.89
C ASN A 268 -8.68 8.85 14.85
N ARG A 269 -9.80 8.58 15.52
CA ARG A 269 -10.49 9.51 16.44
C ARG A 269 -10.89 10.85 15.81
N ASP A 270 -11.16 10.87 14.51
CA ASP A 270 -11.49 12.09 13.78
C ASP A 270 -10.44 13.20 13.98
N LEU A 271 -9.16 12.82 14.08
CA LEU A 271 -8.08 13.78 14.35
C LEU A 271 -8.09 14.86 13.26
N PRO A 272 -8.31 16.15 13.60
CA PRO A 272 -8.41 17.20 12.61
C PRO A 272 -7.02 17.51 12.01
N PRO A 273 -6.97 17.93 10.74
CA PRO A 273 -5.73 18.45 10.16
C PRO A 273 -5.24 19.70 10.90
N PRO A 274 -3.93 19.99 10.87
CA PRO A 274 -3.40 21.24 11.39
C PRO A 274 -3.88 22.42 10.56
N THR A 275 -3.76 23.62 11.12
CA THR A 275 -3.87 24.88 10.35
C THR A 275 -2.47 25.35 9.98
N ILE A 276 -2.30 25.92 8.79
CA ILE A 276 -1.01 26.38 8.26
C ILE A 276 -1.10 27.88 7.96
N ARG A 277 0.00 28.58 8.23
CA ARG A 277 0.25 29.97 7.83
C ARG A 277 1.68 30.08 7.35
N LEU A 278 1.84 30.73 6.21
CA LEU A 278 3.14 30.92 5.58
C LEU A 278 3.64 32.35 5.81
N THR A 279 4.94 32.46 6.03
CA THR A 279 5.72 33.69 5.97
C THR A 279 6.96 33.40 5.12
N LYS A 280 7.67 34.41 4.63
CA LYS A 280 8.85 34.19 3.78
C LYS A 280 9.93 33.30 4.43
N GLU A 281 10.00 33.31 5.75
CA GLU A 281 11.07 32.65 6.53
C GLU A 281 10.58 31.47 7.39
N ALA A 282 9.27 31.20 7.43
CA ALA A 282 8.73 30.15 8.28
C ALA A 282 7.36 29.65 7.84
N ILE A 283 7.14 28.36 8.10
CA ILE A 283 5.84 27.69 8.08
C ILE A 283 5.37 27.56 9.52
N THR A 284 4.25 28.18 9.85
CA THR A 284 3.70 28.23 11.21
C THR A 284 2.28 27.72 11.26
N GLY A 285 1.78 27.42 12.45
CA GLY A 285 0.40 27.02 12.57
C GLY A 285 0.01 26.47 13.94
N THR A 286 -1.17 25.88 13.96
CA THR A 286 -1.73 25.20 15.14
C THR A 286 -2.15 23.80 14.73
N GLY A 287 -1.50 22.80 15.31
CA GLY A 287 -1.90 21.40 15.29
C GLY A 287 -2.54 20.98 16.63
N CYS A 288 -2.66 19.68 16.85
CA CYS A 288 -3.04 19.16 18.16
C CYS A 288 -1.87 19.22 19.17
N ALA A 289 -2.19 19.24 20.46
CA ALA A 289 -1.19 19.38 21.52
C ALA A 289 -0.16 18.24 21.49
N ASN A 290 1.13 18.59 21.46
CA ASN A 290 2.26 17.65 21.41
C ASN A 290 2.26 16.73 20.17
N CYS A 291 1.53 17.08 19.12
CA CYS A 291 1.51 16.30 17.90
C CYS A 291 2.78 16.50 17.07
N LYS A 292 3.17 15.45 16.34
CA LYS A 292 4.08 15.60 15.21
C LYS A 292 3.29 16.25 14.07
N VAL A 293 3.83 17.30 13.48
CA VAL A 293 3.28 17.93 12.28
C VAL A 293 4.25 17.65 11.14
N GLU A 294 3.82 16.92 10.11
CA GLU A 294 4.59 16.74 8.89
C GLU A 294 4.09 17.72 7.82
N ILE A 295 5.02 18.42 7.19
CA ILE A 295 4.73 19.49 6.22
C ILE A 295 5.19 19.06 4.84
N PHE A 296 4.33 19.23 3.85
CA PHE A 296 4.53 18.73 2.50
C PHE A 296 4.36 19.84 1.46
N ALA A 297 5.08 19.70 0.35
CA ALA A 297 4.88 20.46 -0.87
C ALA A 297 4.26 19.56 -1.94
N ASP A 298 3.33 20.12 -2.70
CA ASP A 298 2.71 19.48 -3.85
C ASP A 298 2.29 20.54 -4.89
N SER A 299 2.16 20.10 -6.14
CA SER A 299 1.45 20.83 -7.19
C SER A 299 -0.06 20.90 -6.94
N ASN A 300 -0.62 19.92 -6.22
CA ASN A 300 -2.02 19.85 -5.79
C ASN A 300 -2.12 19.86 -4.25
N ASP A 301 -2.89 18.96 -3.63
CA ASP A 301 -3.20 18.96 -2.20
C ASP A 301 -2.97 17.61 -1.50
N GLU A 302 -2.14 16.73 -2.09
CA GLU A 302 -1.95 15.36 -1.62
C GLU A 302 -0.61 15.09 -0.94
N GLY A 303 0.33 16.04 -0.95
CA GLY A 303 1.59 15.92 -0.21
C GLY A 303 2.65 15.06 -0.92
N ALA A 304 2.99 15.42 -2.16
CA ALA A 304 3.96 14.72 -2.99
C ALA A 304 5.38 14.67 -2.38
N TYR A 305 5.82 15.76 -1.75
CA TYR A 305 7.18 15.90 -1.21
C TYR A 305 7.16 16.31 0.25
N LEU A 306 7.74 15.49 1.13
CA LEU A 306 7.97 15.87 2.53
C LEU A 306 9.04 16.98 2.58
N ILE A 307 8.70 18.13 3.16
CA ILE A 307 9.65 19.20 3.44
C ILE A 307 10.43 18.85 4.72
N ASP A 308 9.71 18.76 5.84
CA ASP A 308 10.26 18.39 7.15
C ASP A 308 9.10 18.08 8.12
N SER A 309 9.44 17.77 9.37
CA SER A 309 8.50 17.62 10.48
C SER A 309 8.87 18.46 11.68
N VAL A 310 7.87 18.93 12.42
CA VAL A 310 8.03 19.75 13.63
C VAL A 310 7.10 19.26 14.73
N ALA A 311 7.55 19.33 15.98
CA ALA A 311 6.70 19.03 17.14
C ALA A 311 5.88 20.27 17.52
N ALA A 312 4.56 20.13 17.58
CA ALA A 312 3.68 21.12 18.18
C ALA A 312 3.90 21.16 19.70
N ASN A 313 3.79 22.35 20.31
CA ASN A 313 3.91 22.49 21.75
C ASN A 313 2.64 21.98 22.48
N SER A 314 2.60 22.12 23.82
CA SER A 314 1.47 21.68 24.64
C SER A 314 0.15 22.41 24.36
N ALA A 315 0.20 23.56 23.68
CA ALA A 315 -0.96 24.31 23.21
C ALA A 315 -1.27 24.07 21.72
N GLY A 316 -0.51 23.22 21.03
CA GLY A 316 -0.67 22.90 19.61
C GLY A 316 0.07 23.84 18.64
N GLY A 317 0.69 24.92 19.13
CA GLY A 317 1.43 25.84 18.27
C GLY A 317 2.73 25.23 17.75
N PHE A 318 3.03 25.44 16.47
CA PHE A 318 4.30 25.04 15.84
C PHE A 318 4.87 26.14 14.95
N SER A 319 6.19 26.09 14.74
CA SER A 319 6.91 26.97 13.81
C SER A 319 8.11 26.21 13.26
N LEU A 320 8.17 26.06 11.94
CA LEU A 320 9.28 25.49 11.19
C LEU A 320 9.96 26.61 10.40
N PRO A 321 11.18 27.04 10.79
CA PRO A 321 11.98 27.94 9.97
C PRO A 321 12.27 27.30 8.61
N TYR A 322 11.88 27.98 7.53
CA TYR A 322 12.04 27.49 6.17
C TYR A 322 12.00 28.66 5.18
N ASP A 323 13.01 28.75 4.29
CA ASP A 323 13.05 29.78 3.26
C ASP A 323 12.14 29.41 2.09
N LEU A 324 10.92 29.96 2.09
CA LEU A 324 9.93 29.70 1.04
C LEU A 324 10.23 30.48 -0.25
N SER A 325 11.16 31.43 -0.24
CA SER A 325 11.50 32.22 -1.43
C SER A 325 12.17 31.39 -2.54
N GLN A 326 12.67 30.20 -2.19
CA GLN A 326 13.36 29.29 -3.09
C GLN A 326 12.46 28.17 -3.62
N LEU A 327 11.22 28.06 -3.14
CA LEU A 327 10.28 27.06 -3.65
C LEU A 327 9.57 27.59 -4.90
N PRO A 328 9.39 26.76 -5.94
CA PRO A 328 8.48 27.09 -7.04
C PRO A 328 7.05 27.27 -6.50
N GLU A 329 6.17 27.91 -7.28
CA GLU A 329 4.74 28.05 -6.95
C GLU A 329 4.18 26.68 -6.55
N THR A 330 3.93 26.49 -5.25
CA THR A 330 3.58 25.19 -4.69
C THR A 330 2.54 25.35 -3.59
N ASN A 331 1.73 24.32 -3.42
CA ASN A 331 0.79 24.22 -2.33
C ASN A 331 1.49 23.55 -1.15
N ILE A 332 1.37 24.19 0.02
CA ILE A 332 1.83 23.62 1.28
C ILE A 332 0.65 22.99 1.99
N THR A 333 0.76 21.70 2.29
CA THR A 333 -0.17 20.95 3.13
C THR A 333 0.56 20.37 4.34
N ALA A 334 -0.19 19.85 5.31
CA ALA A 334 0.40 19.23 6.50
C ALA A 334 -0.56 18.24 7.13
N THR A 335 -0.02 17.28 7.89
CA THR A 335 -0.78 16.33 8.70
C THR A 335 -0.41 16.48 10.18
N ASN A 336 -1.33 16.12 11.07
CA ASN A 336 -1.06 15.90 12.48
C ASN A 336 -0.91 14.40 12.72
N THR A 337 0.07 13.99 13.52
CA THR A 337 0.10 12.68 14.18
C THR A 337 0.15 12.85 15.69
N ASP A 338 -0.86 12.35 16.39
CA ASP A 338 -0.91 12.45 17.85
C ASP A 338 0.04 11.45 18.54
N PRO A 339 0.35 11.61 19.85
CA PRO A 339 1.22 10.68 20.57
C PRO A 339 0.66 9.26 20.71
N GLN A 340 -0.60 9.01 20.34
CA GLN A 340 -1.20 7.68 20.28
C GLN A 340 -1.06 7.06 18.88
N GLY A 341 -0.52 7.77 17.90
CA GLY A 341 -0.30 7.32 16.54
C GLY A 341 -1.47 7.54 15.59
N ASN A 342 -2.51 8.30 15.97
CA ASN A 342 -3.57 8.69 15.03
C ASN A 342 -3.03 9.77 14.09
N THR A 343 -3.21 9.61 12.78
CA THR A 343 -2.86 10.64 11.79
C THR A 343 -4.09 11.23 11.12
N SER A 344 -4.10 12.55 10.93
CA SER A 344 -5.17 13.30 10.26
C SER A 344 -5.08 13.21 8.72
N PRO A 345 -6.12 13.64 7.97
CA PRO A 345 -5.97 14.03 6.58
C PRO A 345 -4.99 15.20 6.40
N PHE A 346 -4.69 15.54 5.14
CA PHE A 346 -4.00 16.78 4.82
C PHE A 346 -4.85 18.01 5.17
N ALA A 347 -4.20 19.05 5.67
CA ALA A 347 -4.77 20.38 5.79
C ALA A 347 -5.09 20.96 4.41
N PRO A 348 -6.10 21.84 4.30
CA PRO A 348 -6.32 22.62 3.08
C PRO A 348 -5.02 23.33 2.64
N PRO A 349 -4.69 23.33 1.34
CA PRO A 349 -3.44 23.87 0.86
C PRO A 349 -3.36 25.39 1.06
N VAL A 350 -2.17 25.87 1.44
CA VAL A 350 -1.82 27.30 1.41
C VAL A 350 -0.77 27.52 0.32
N ARG A 351 -1.03 28.44 -0.62
CA ARG A 351 -0.12 28.69 -1.73
C ARG A 351 1.04 29.56 -1.26
N THR A 352 2.25 29.26 -1.71
CA THR A 352 3.43 30.10 -1.45
C THR A 352 3.27 31.54 -1.95
N ASP A 353 2.43 31.75 -2.97
CA ASP A 353 2.24 33.06 -3.60
C ASP A 353 1.27 33.97 -2.83
N ASP A 354 0.53 33.41 -1.87
CA ASP A 354 -0.36 34.17 -0.98
C ASP A 354 0.41 34.88 0.15
N ILE A 355 1.71 34.64 0.26
CA ILE A 355 2.58 35.33 1.22
C ILE A 355 2.71 36.79 0.75
N ALA A 356 1.94 37.69 1.36
CA ALA A 356 2.00 39.11 1.05
C ALA A 356 3.45 39.61 1.12
N ASP A 357 3.90 40.25 0.04
CA ASP A 357 5.13 41.04 0.05
C ASP A 357 4.95 42.20 1.04
N GLU A 358 5.42 42.03 2.28
CA GLU A 358 5.68 43.17 3.17
C GLU A 358 6.82 43.99 2.56
N GLY A 359 6.50 44.80 1.54
CA GLY A 359 7.54 45.51 0.82
C GLY A 359 7.21 46.21 -0.49
N GLN A 360 5.95 46.41 -0.91
CA GLN A 360 5.64 47.50 -1.85
C GLN A 360 4.29 48.15 -1.52
N GLY A 361 4.33 49.39 -1.06
CA GLY A 361 3.17 50.28 -1.12
C GLY A 361 2.83 50.59 -2.57
N GLY A 362 2.05 49.71 -3.19
CA GLY A 362 1.48 49.86 -4.53
C GLY A 362 -0.03 50.10 -4.42
N GLN A 363 -0.51 51.16 -5.06
CA GLN A 363 -1.90 51.60 -5.03
C GLN A 363 -2.88 50.47 -5.37
N VAL A 364 -3.88 50.29 -4.52
CA VAL A 364 -5.08 49.50 -4.84
C VAL A 364 -5.83 50.25 -5.97
N GLU A 365 -5.77 49.75 -7.20
CA GLU A 365 -6.75 50.17 -8.21
C GLU A 365 -8.12 49.59 -7.83
N PRO A 366 -9.20 50.39 -7.94
CA PRO A 366 -10.53 49.94 -7.51
C PRO A 366 -11.05 48.81 -8.41
N GLU A 367 -11.59 47.79 -7.74
CA GLU A 367 -12.29 46.65 -8.32
C GLU A 367 -13.32 47.08 -9.38
N LYS A 368 -13.21 46.54 -10.61
CA LYS A 368 -14.24 46.71 -11.63
C LYS A 368 -15.47 45.90 -11.23
N VAL A 369 -16.45 46.58 -10.65
CA VAL A 369 -17.80 46.07 -10.41
C VAL A 369 -18.46 45.78 -11.77
N PHE A 370 -18.66 44.51 -12.10
CA PHE A 370 -19.54 44.10 -13.20
C PHE A 370 -21.00 44.21 -12.75
N LEU A 371 -21.73 45.17 -13.33
CA LEU A 371 -23.18 45.25 -13.19
C LEU A 371 -23.85 44.24 -14.14
N PRO A 372 -24.88 43.48 -13.70
CA PRO A 372 -25.59 42.55 -14.57
C PRO A 372 -26.35 43.30 -15.68
N MET A 373 -26.23 42.81 -16.91
CA MET A 373 -26.98 43.32 -18.07
C MET A 373 -28.49 43.16 -17.84
N VAL A 374 -29.22 44.28 -17.93
CA VAL A 374 -30.67 44.28 -18.09
C VAL A 374 -30.99 43.98 -19.56
N THR A 375 -31.56 42.81 -19.83
CA THR A 375 -32.18 42.51 -21.14
C THR A 375 -33.48 43.31 -21.26
N ARG A 376 -33.61 44.06 -22.35
CA ARG A 376 -34.80 44.84 -22.69
C ARG A 376 -36.01 43.99 -23.03
#